data_AF-A0A6J0MKV7-F1
#
_entry.id   AF-A0A6J0MKV7-F1
#
_cell.length_a   1.000
_cell.length_b   1.000
_cell.length_c   1.000
_cell.angle_alpha   90.00
_cell.angle_beta   90.00
_cell.angle_gamma   90.00
#
_symmetry.space_group_name_H-M   'P 1'
#
loop_
_entity.id
_entity.type
_entity.pdbx_description
1 polymer ?
#
loop_
_entity_poly.entity_id
_entity_poly.type
_entity_poly.pdbx_seq_one_letter_code
_entity_poly.pdbx_strand_id
1 'polypeptide(L)'
;MASSSSRVDYEIITDPFDPRCVVACFKNLFGELTEKDKLLLKRMRGKEDKTSPKDTPQEERDLINEQIRKSQGFDVDFSKFRCLFDFYAAFHVDERHSNVIRETDRQFFRRLAKEAIADYNTREGTRFEFVEVEKANVYSNSGFVYFITFVAKDPCDQTKVFQAKVVNVFCREIEHSFCRLKPGQQVECDEDSKGVVKKPRNNTRSNKRADVTTNVS
;
A
#
# COMPACT_ATOMS: atom_id res chain seq x y z
N MET A 1 20.28 14.10 -23.84
CA MET A 1 19.18 13.13 -23.95
C MET A 1 18.75 12.78 -22.54
N ALA A 2 17.59 13.27 -22.11
CA ALA A 2 17.10 13.11 -20.75
C ALA A 2 16.85 11.63 -20.43
N SER A 3 17.34 11.19 -19.27
CA SER A 3 17.00 9.89 -18.70
C SER A 3 15.53 9.94 -18.27
N SER A 4 14.67 9.33 -19.09
CA SER A 4 13.31 8.99 -18.70
C SER A 4 13.42 7.91 -17.62
N SER A 5 13.43 8.33 -16.35
CA SER A 5 13.23 7.43 -15.22
C SER A 5 11.82 6.87 -15.37
N SER A 6 11.73 5.61 -15.75
CA SER A 6 10.49 4.91 -16.05
C SER A 6 9.58 4.88 -14.81
N ARG A 7 8.52 5.70 -14.81
CA ARG A 7 7.43 5.78 -13.82
C ARG A 7 6.57 4.50 -13.69
N VAL A 8 7.03 3.36 -14.21
CA VAL A 8 6.17 2.21 -14.56
C VAL A 8 5.79 1.37 -13.33
N ASP A 9 6.49 1.49 -12.20
CA ASP A 9 6.28 0.62 -11.04
C ASP A 9 5.32 1.18 -9.97
N TYR A 10 4.62 2.29 -10.25
CA TYR A 10 3.80 3.01 -9.25
C TYR A 10 2.28 2.93 -9.46
N GLU A 11 1.84 2.29 -10.53
CA GLU A 11 0.42 2.16 -10.83
C GLU A 11 -0.05 0.73 -10.56
N ILE A 12 -1.11 0.63 -9.75
CA ILE A 12 -1.80 -0.63 -9.56
C ILE A 12 -2.50 -0.97 -10.85
N ILE A 13 -2.36 -2.23 -11.25
CA ILE A 13 -3.10 -2.83 -12.35
C ILE A 13 -4.59 -2.75 -12.05
N THR A 14 -5.29 -1.95 -12.84
CA THR A 14 -6.74 -1.75 -12.78
C THR A 14 -7.49 -2.40 -13.94
N ASP A 15 -6.76 -2.98 -14.91
CA ASP A 15 -7.37 -3.74 -16.00
C ASP A 15 -8.08 -4.97 -15.42
N PRO A 16 -9.42 -5.06 -15.50
CA PRO A 16 -10.14 -6.20 -14.94
C PRO A 16 -9.79 -7.54 -15.64
N PHE A 17 -9.15 -7.51 -16.80
CA PHE A 17 -8.72 -8.70 -17.53
C PHE A 17 -7.29 -9.13 -17.20
N ASP A 18 -6.49 -8.31 -16.50
CA ASP A 18 -5.17 -8.72 -16.04
C ASP A 18 -5.33 -9.64 -14.81
N PRO A 19 -4.72 -10.84 -14.81
CA PRO A 19 -4.86 -11.81 -13.72
C PRO A 19 -4.32 -11.32 -12.36
N ARG A 20 -3.54 -10.23 -12.33
CA ARG A 20 -3.00 -9.60 -11.11
C ARG A 20 -3.90 -8.49 -10.57
N CYS A 21 -4.97 -8.15 -11.28
CA CYS A 21 -5.96 -7.17 -10.85
C CYS A 21 -6.74 -7.70 -9.65
N VAL A 22 -7.05 -6.81 -8.71
CA VAL A 22 -7.92 -7.15 -7.58
C VAL A 22 -9.36 -6.98 -8.03
N VAL A 23 -10.10 -8.08 -8.03
CA VAL A 23 -11.52 -8.13 -8.35
C VAL A 23 -12.25 -8.72 -7.16
N ALA A 24 -13.06 -7.90 -6.50
CA ALA A 24 -13.85 -8.32 -5.36
C ALA A 24 -14.88 -9.37 -5.77
N CYS A 25 -14.89 -10.46 -5.02
CA CYS A 25 -15.82 -11.56 -5.13
C CYS A 25 -16.57 -11.76 -3.82
N PHE A 26 -17.77 -12.34 -3.89
CA PHE A 26 -18.55 -12.64 -2.69
C PHE A 26 -17.78 -13.60 -1.79
N LYS A 27 -17.68 -13.28 -0.50
CA LYS A 27 -16.89 -14.04 0.47
C LYS A 27 -17.43 -15.46 0.69
N ASN A 28 -18.75 -15.61 0.66
CA ASN A 28 -19.43 -16.90 0.83
C ASN A 28 -20.66 -16.93 -0.07
N LEU A 29 -20.57 -17.63 -1.22
CA LEU A 29 -21.71 -17.81 -2.10
C LEU A 29 -22.68 -18.91 -1.58
N PHE A 30 -22.25 -19.78 -0.65
CA PHE A 30 -22.97 -21.00 -0.25
C PHE A 30 -22.86 -21.44 1.24
N GLY A 31 -22.34 -20.61 2.15
CA GLY A 31 -22.12 -20.96 3.57
C GLY A 31 -22.77 -20.00 4.57
N GLU A 32 -23.01 -20.47 5.81
CA GLU A 32 -23.51 -19.61 6.88
C GLU A 32 -22.49 -18.51 7.25
N LEU A 33 -22.99 -17.29 7.50
CA LEU A 33 -22.17 -16.16 7.96
C LEU A 33 -21.60 -16.45 9.35
N THR A 34 -20.28 -16.31 9.50
CA THR A 34 -19.64 -16.42 10.82
C THR A 34 -20.03 -15.24 11.73
N GLU A 35 -19.84 -15.35 13.05
CA GLU A 35 -20.05 -14.21 13.96
C GLU A 35 -19.15 -13.01 13.61
N LYS A 36 -17.94 -13.26 13.10
CA LYS A 36 -17.06 -12.21 12.59
C LYS A 36 -17.66 -11.51 11.36
N ASP A 37 -18.26 -12.28 10.46
CA ASP A 37 -18.93 -11.77 9.27
C ASP A 37 -20.15 -10.90 9.61
N LYS A 38 -20.96 -11.34 10.58
CA LYS A 38 -22.10 -10.56 11.09
C LYS A 38 -21.64 -9.26 11.75
N LEU A 39 -20.57 -9.31 12.55
CA LEU A 39 -19.97 -8.15 13.18
C LEU A 39 -19.42 -7.15 12.15
N LEU A 40 -18.75 -7.64 11.11
CA LEU A 40 -18.25 -6.83 10.00
C LEU A 40 -19.40 -6.13 9.28
N LEU A 41 -20.47 -6.85 8.91
CA LEU A 41 -21.66 -6.27 8.28
C LEU A 41 -22.30 -5.17 9.14
N LYS A 42 -22.48 -5.44 10.44
CA LYS A 42 -23.04 -4.45 11.38
C LYS A 42 -22.17 -3.19 11.46
N ARG A 43 -20.85 -3.34 11.41
CA ARG A 43 -19.92 -2.19 11.45
C ARG A 43 -19.93 -1.40 10.14
N MET A 44 -19.99 -2.06 8.98
CA MET A 44 -20.08 -1.39 7.67
C MET A 44 -21.41 -0.63 7.49
N ARG A 45 -22.52 -1.20 7.97
CA ARG A 45 -23.88 -0.64 7.80
C ARG A 45 -24.31 0.31 8.90
N GLY A 46 -23.71 0.24 10.10
CA GLY A 46 -24.29 0.86 11.29
C GLY A 46 -25.51 0.06 11.80
N LYS A 47 -26.56 0.74 12.30
CA LYS A 47 -27.80 0.06 12.69
C LYS A 47 -28.56 -0.35 11.42
N GLU A 48 -29.15 -1.55 11.41
CA GLU A 48 -29.97 -2.00 10.28
C GLU A 48 -31.13 -1.04 10.05
N ASP A 49 -31.10 -0.33 8.93
CA ASP A 49 -32.26 0.41 8.47
C ASP A 49 -33.20 -0.56 7.74
N LYS A 50 -34.51 -0.46 8.03
CA LYS A 50 -35.54 -1.39 7.51
C LYS A 50 -35.84 -1.19 6.01
N THR A 51 -35.07 -0.36 5.34
CA THR A 51 -35.26 0.03 3.95
C THR A 51 -34.98 -1.16 3.03
N SER A 52 -35.89 -1.41 2.10
CA SER A 52 -35.76 -2.44 1.06
C SER A 52 -34.43 -2.31 0.31
N PRO A 53 -33.82 -3.42 -0.14
CA PRO A 53 -32.61 -3.36 -0.96
C PRO A 53 -32.84 -2.47 -2.19
N LYS A 54 -31.94 -1.51 -2.43
CA LYS A 54 -31.99 -0.66 -3.63
C LYS A 54 -31.40 -1.37 -4.83
N ASP A 55 -30.34 -2.15 -4.60
CA ASP A 55 -29.55 -2.82 -5.62
C ASP A 55 -29.61 -4.35 -5.41
N THR A 56 -29.47 -5.09 -6.51
CA THR A 56 -29.26 -6.53 -6.51
C THR A 56 -27.83 -6.88 -6.08
N PRO A 57 -27.55 -8.10 -5.60
CA PRO A 57 -26.19 -8.51 -5.25
C PRO A 57 -25.17 -8.29 -6.38
N GLN A 58 -25.59 -8.51 -7.63
CA GLN A 58 -24.71 -8.32 -8.79
C GLN A 58 -24.39 -6.84 -9.01
N GLU A 59 -25.38 -5.95 -8.89
CA GLU A 59 -25.16 -4.49 -8.95
C GLU A 59 -24.23 -4.02 -7.82
N GLU A 60 -24.36 -4.55 -6.60
CA GLU A 60 -23.42 -4.27 -5.51
C GLU A 60 -21.99 -4.73 -5.86
N ARG A 61 -21.85 -5.90 -6.48
CA ARG A 61 -20.54 -6.42 -6.94
C ARG A 61 -19.93 -5.55 -8.03
N ASP A 62 -20.74 -5.08 -8.97
CA ASP A 62 -20.27 -4.22 -10.05
C ASP A 62 -19.82 -2.86 -9.48
N LEU A 63 -20.60 -2.32 -8.53
CA LEU A 63 -20.31 -1.07 -7.85
C LEU A 63 -19.03 -1.12 -6.99
N ILE A 64 -18.80 -2.19 -6.21
CA ILE A 64 -17.55 -2.31 -5.43
C ILE A 64 -16.34 -2.41 -6.36
N ASN A 65 -16.44 -3.20 -7.44
CA ASN A 65 -15.34 -3.36 -8.39
C ASN A 65 -15.08 -2.07 -9.18
N GLU A 66 -16.12 -1.28 -9.47
CA GLU A 66 -15.96 0.06 -10.02
C GLU A 66 -15.19 0.99 -9.08
N GLN A 67 -15.54 1.00 -7.78
CA GLN A 67 -14.85 1.81 -6.78
C GLN A 67 -13.40 1.37 -6.57
N ILE A 68 -13.14 0.05 -6.51
CA ILE A 68 -11.77 -0.50 -6.44
C ILE A 68 -10.96 -0.04 -7.64
N ARG A 69 -11.50 -0.14 -8.85
CA ARG A 69 -10.80 0.25 -10.08
C ARG A 69 -10.48 1.74 -10.09
N LYS A 70 -11.47 2.59 -9.79
CA LYS A 70 -11.31 4.06 -9.80
C LYS A 70 -10.32 4.54 -8.76
N SER A 71 -10.32 3.94 -7.57
CA SER A 71 -9.44 4.33 -6.46
C SER A 71 -8.14 3.53 -6.39
N GLN A 72 -7.95 2.58 -7.30
CA GLN A 72 -6.88 1.58 -7.21
C GLN A 72 -6.90 0.81 -5.87
N GLY A 73 -8.08 0.59 -5.29
CA GLY A 73 -8.28 -0.15 -4.04
C GLY A 73 -8.14 0.68 -2.75
N PHE A 74 -7.82 1.97 -2.82
CA PHE A 74 -7.65 2.79 -1.62
C PHE A 74 -8.95 3.41 -1.09
N ASP A 75 -9.93 3.69 -1.95
CA ASP A 75 -11.14 4.43 -1.61
C ASP A 75 -12.37 3.61 -2.03
N VAL A 76 -13.01 2.96 -1.04
CA VAL A 76 -14.24 2.19 -1.19
C VAL A 76 -15.21 2.60 -0.08
N ASP A 77 -16.43 2.94 -0.47
CA ASP A 77 -17.52 3.29 0.42
C ASP A 77 -18.30 2.03 0.81
N PHE A 78 -17.84 1.37 1.88
CA PHE A 78 -18.41 0.11 2.35
C PHE A 78 -19.84 0.24 2.90
N SER A 79 -20.32 1.46 3.16
CA SER A 79 -21.69 1.68 3.66
C SER A 79 -22.75 1.34 2.60
N LYS A 80 -22.36 1.24 1.33
CA LYS A 80 -23.23 0.94 0.19
C LYS A 80 -23.49 -0.56 0.00
N PHE A 81 -22.78 -1.44 0.69
CA PHE A 81 -22.85 -2.89 0.43
C PHE A 81 -23.55 -3.64 1.55
N ARG A 82 -24.44 -4.55 1.15
CA ARG A 82 -25.08 -5.55 2.01
C ARG A 82 -24.38 -6.90 1.88
N CYS A 83 -23.83 -7.17 0.71
CA CYS A 83 -23.06 -8.37 0.46
C CYS A 83 -21.69 -8.28 1.13
N LEU A 84 -21.20 -9.44 1.60
CA LEU A 84 -19.81 -9.57 2.02
C LEU A 84 -18.94 -9.92 0.84
N PHE A 85 -17.86 -9.18 0.70
CA PHE A 85 -16.83 -9.42 -0.28
C PHE A 85 -15.55 -9.88 0.41
N ASP A 86 -14.69 -10.55 -0.34
CA ASP A 86 -13.29 -10.78 0.00
C ASP A 86 -12.46 -9.48 0.07
N PHE A 87 -13.06 -8.34 -0.29
CA PHE A 87 -12.52 -7.00 -0.14
C PHE A 87 -13.27 -6.22 0.94
N TYR A 88 -12.58 -5.78 2.00
CA TYR A 88 -13.19 -5.09 3.14
C TYR A 88 -12.24 -4.10 3.82
N ALA A 89 -12.78 -3.11 4.53
CA ALA A 89 -11.96 -2.21 5.33
C ALA A 89 -11.49 -2.87 6.64
N ALA A 90 -10.23 -2.66 6.99
CA ALA A 90 -9.67 -3.08 8.27
C ALA A 90 -10.02 -2.07 9.37
N PHE A 91 -11.27 -2.12 9.83
CA PHE A 91 -11.78 -1.21 10.86
C PHE A 91 -11.28 -1.53 12.28
N HIS A 92 -10.48 -2.57 12.50
CA HIS A 92 -10.33 -3.16 13.83
C HIS A 92 -8.96 -2.92 14.42
N VAL A 93 -8.78 -1.76 15.04
CA VAL A 93 -7.55 -1.35 15.74
C VAL A 93 -7.00 -2.44 16.70
N ASP A 94 -7.86 -3.29 17.27
CA ASP A 94 -7.48 -4.32 18.25
C ASP A 94 -7.85 -5.78 17.85
N GLU A 95 -8.48 -6.02 16.70
CA GLU A 95 -8.74 -7.40 16.23
C GLU A 95 -7.68 -7.84 15.22
N ARG A 96 -7.69 -9.13 14.88
CA ARG A 96 -6.77 -9.76 13.93
C ARG A 96 -7.52 -10.21 12.69
N HIS A 97 -7.21 -9.63 11.54
CA HIS A 97 -7.72 -10.12 10.25
C HIS A 97 -7.10 -11.46 9.83
N SER A 98 -5.95 -11.83 10.40
CA SER A 98 -5.26 -13.11 10.15
C SER A 98 -4.95 -13.83 11.46
N ASN A 99 -5.21 -15.14 11.49
CA ASN A 99 -4.81 -15.98 12.62
C ASN A 99 -3.29 -16.24 12.66
N VAL A 100 -2.58 -15.98 11.55
CA VAL A 100 -1.13 -16.15 11.43
C VAL A 100 -0.38 -14.95 12.00
N ILE A 101 -0.96 -13.75 11.88
CA ILE A 101 -0.38 -12.51 12.37
C ILE A 101 -0.68 -12.38 13.87
N ARG A 102 0.36 -12.26 14.69
CA ARG A 102 0.22 -12.12 16.16
C ARG A 102 -0.09 -10.68 16.59
N GLU A 103 0.22 -9.71 15.73
CA GLU A 103 -0.02 -8.28 15.95
C GLU A 103 -1.51 -7.95 15.81
N THR A 104 -1.98 -6.93 16.54
CA THR A 104 -3.26 -6.28 16.22
C THR A 104 -3.20 -5.63 14.84
N ASP A 105 -4.34 -5.45 14.16
CA ASP A 105 -4.33 -4.78 12.85
C ASP A 105 -3.67 -3.39 12.92
N ARG A 106 -3.87 -2.63 14.02
CA ARG A 106 -3.20 -1.33 14.20
C ARG A 106 -1.67 -1.45 14.21
N GLN A 107 -1.14 -2.40 14.97
CA GLN A 107 0.30 -2.63 15.05
C GLN A 107 0.83 -3.11 13.69
N PHE A 108 0.11 -4.02 13.05
CA PHE A 108 0.46 -4.59 11.76
C PHE A 108 0.51 -3.51 10.67
N PHE A 109 -0.55 -2.74 10.46
CA PHE A 109 -0.58 -1.70 9.44
C PHE A 109 0.38 -0.56 9.73
N ARG A 110 0.61 -0.22 11.01
CA ARG A 110 1.66 0.74 11.39
C ARG A 110 3.04 0.26 10.99
N ARG A 111 3.36 -1.00 11.23
CA ARG A 111 4.66 -1.58 10.85
C ARG A 111 4.82 -1.59 9.33
N LEU A 112 3.81 -2.05 8.60
CA LEU A 112 3.83 -2.04 7.13
C LEU A 112 4.00 -0.63 6.54
N ALA A 113 3.29 0.37 7.08
CA ALA A 113 3.42 1.75 6.63
C ALA A 113 4.82 2.33 6.90
N LYS A 114 5.44 1.98 8.04
CA LYS A 114 6.82 2.38 8.36
C LYS A 114 7.84 1.74 7.43
N GLU A 115 7.68 0.46 7.11
CA GLU A 115 8.54 -0.23 6.14
C GLU A 115 8.39 0.40 4.75
N ALA A 116 7.14 0.58 4.28
CA ALA A 116 6.85 1.16 2.98
C ALA A 116 7.40 2.60 2.80
N ILE A 117 7.34 3.45 3.83
CA ILE A 117 7.91 4.81 3.76
C ILE A 117 9.44 4.80 3.84
N ALA A 118 10.04 3.85 4.56
CA ALA A 118 11.49 3.70 4.61
C ALA A 118 12.06 3.29 3.24
N ASP A 119 11.36 2.38 2.56
CA ASP A 119 11.71 1.97 1.19
C ASP A 119 11.56 3.14 0.21
N TYR A 120 10.47 3.90 0.32
CA TYR A 120 10.26 5.13 -0.46
C TYR A 120 11.38 6.16 -0.23
N ASN A 121 11.71 6.44 1.04
CA ASN A 121 12.77 7.37 1.40
C ASN A 121 14.13 6.95 0.84
N THR A 122 14.44 5.66 0.92
CA THR A 122 15.70 5.10 0.39
C THR A 122 15.77 5.24 -1.12
N ARG A 123 14.68 4.95 -1.82
CA ARG A 123 14.61 5.01 -3.29
C ARG A 123 14.63 6.44 -3.83
N GLU A 124 13.85 7.35 -3.24
CA GLU A 124 13.68 8.72 -3.72
C GLU A 124 14.69 9.71 -3.09
N GLY A 125 15.50 9.27 -2.12
CA GLY A 125 16.43 10.15 -1.39
C GLY A 125 15.73 11.16 -0.49
N THR A 126 14.53 10.82 0.01
CA THR A 126 13.72 11.68 0.87
C THR A 126 13.83 11.27 2.35
N ARG A 127 13.18 12.03 3.25
CA ARG A 127 13.26 11.84 4.71
C ARG A 127 11.91 12.02 5.38
N PHE A 128 10.87 11.41 4.84
CA PHE A 128 9.55 11.46 5.44
C PHE A 128 9.49 10.60 6.71
N GLU A 129 8.91 11.14 7.77
CA GLU A 129 8.68 10.44 9.03
C GLU A 129 7.22 10.01 9.13
N PHE A 130 6.97 8.72 9.36
CA PHE A 130 5.62 8.19 9.56
C PHE A 130 4.92 8.84 10.77
N VAL A 131 3.67 9.27 10.59
CA VAL A 131 2.82 9.82 11.65
C VAL A 131 1.78 8.78 12.09
N GLU A 132 0.82 8.47 11.22
CA GLU A 132 -0.29 7.55 11.53
C GLU A 132 -0.88 6.90 10.28
N VAL A 133 -1.63 5.81 10.47
CA VAL A 133 -2.42 5.18 9.41
C VAL A 133 -3.82 5.81 9.44
N GLU A 134 -4.24 6.41 8.32
CA GLU A 134 -5.59 6.97 8.18
C GLU A 134 -6.63 5.86 7.96
N LYS A 135 -6.30 4.92 7.08
CA LYS A 135 -7.18 3.79 6.73
C LYS A 135 -6.41 2.67 6.06
N ALA A 136 -6.98 1.46 6.09
CA ALA A 136 -6.49 0.32 5.34
C ALA A 136 -7.66 -0.51 4.79
N ASN A 137 -7.53 -0.95 3.54
CA ASN A 137 -8.41 -1.95 2.94
C ASN A 137 -7.65 -3.26 2.75
N VAL A 138 -8.36 -4.38 2.89
CA VAL A 138 -7.83 -5.74 2.81
C VAL A 138 -8.57 -6.48 1.72
N TYR A 139 -7.81 -7.11 0.84
CA TYR A 139 -8.30 -8.12 -0.09
C TYR A 139 -7.75 -9.49 0.32
N SER A 140 -8.65 -10.44 0.57
CA SER A 140 -8.37 -11.74 1.18
C SER A 140 -8.76 -12.87 0.23
N ASN A 141 -7.81 -13.37 -0.55
CA ASN A 141 -8.00 -14.51 -1.46
C ASN A 141 -6.95 -15.60 -1.15
N SER A 142 -6.16 -16.07 -2.12
CA SER A 142 -5.01 -16.98 -1.93
C SER A 142 -3.83 -16.38 -1.15
N GLY A 143 -4.09 -15.40 -0.29
CA GLY A 143 -3.16 -14.50 0.38
C GLY A 143 -3.88 -13.21 0.73
N PHE A 144 -3.13 -12.22 1.17
CA PHE A 144 -3.64 -10.90 1.50
C PHE A 144 -2.98 -9.82 0.66
N VAL A 145 -3.79 -8.87 0.20
CA VAL A 145 -3.31 -7.61 -0.37
C VAL A 145 -3.84 -6.48 0.50
N TYR A 146 -2.94 -5.63 0.96
CA TYR A 146 -3.25 -4.51 1.84
C TYR A 146 -3.08 -3.19 1.07
N PHE A 147 -4.10 -2.34 1.13
CA PHE A 147 -4.10 -1.00 0.56
C PHE A 147 -4.13 0.00 1.72
N ILE A 148 -2.98 0.57 2.04
CA ILE A 148 -2.78 1.38 3.24
C ILE A 148 -2.67 2.85 2.83
N THR A 149 -3.49 3.71 3.44
CA THR A 149 -3.35 5.17 3.35
C THR A 149 -2.85 5.68 4.70
N PHE A 150 -1.76 6.46 4.70
CA PHE A 150 -1.12 6.91 5.93
C PHE A 150 -0.54 8.31 5.78
N VAL A 151 -0.37 9.01 6.90
CA VAL A 151 0.24 10.34 6.96
C VAL A 151 1.72 10.19 7.31
N ALA A 152 2.56 10.94 6.61
CA ALA A 152 3.95 11.15 6.97
C ALA A 152 4.28 12.64 6.90
N LYS A 153 5.26 13.09 7.68
CA LYS A 153 5.73 14.47 7.69
C LYS A 153 7.08 14.58 7.01
N ASP A 154 7.31 15.68 6.30
CA ASP A 154 8.63 15.98 5.73
C ASP A 154 9.55 16.64 6.78
N PRO A 155 10.83 16.90 6.44
CA PRO A 155 11.76 17.59 7.36
C PRO A 155 11.35 19.02 7.75
N CYS A 156 10.39 19.61 7.06
CA CYS A 156 9.81 20.92 7.36
C CYS A 156 8.52 20.80 8.19
N ASP A 157 8.26 19.61 8.77
CA ASP A 157 7.05 19.26 9.53
C ASP A 157 5.74 19.42 8.73
N GLN A 158 5.78 19.44 7.40
CA GLN A 158 4.56 19.42 6.59
C GLN A 158 4.04 18.00 6.41
N THR A 159 2.76 17.78 6.71
CA THR A 159 2.12 16.48 6.55
C THR A 159 1.72 16.21 5.09
N LYS A 160 2.06 15.02 4.60
CA LYS A 160 1.66 14.50 3.29
C LYS A 160 1.02 13.13 3.46
N VAL A 161 0.12 12.78 2.54
CA VAL A 161 -0.60 11.51 2.59
C VAL A 161 0.03 10.56 1.58
N PHE A 162 0.31 9.36 2.03
CA PHE A 162 0.91 8.30 1.24
C PHE A 162 -0.06 7.14 1.07
N GLN A 163 0.15 6.43 -0.03
CA GLN A 163 -0.56 5.22 -0.41
C GLN A 163 0.47 4.11 -0.61
N ALA A 164 0.28 2.98 0.08
CA ALA A 164 1.10 1.79 -0.07
C ALA A 164 0.26 0.55 -0.37
N LYS A 165 0.74 -0.28 -1.29
CA LYS A 165 0.21 -1.62 -1.51
C LYS A 165 1.23 -2.64 -1.06
N VAL A 166 0.78 -3.54 -0.20
CA VAL A 166 1.61 -4.60 0.36
C VAL A 166 0.95 -5.93 0.06
N VAL A 167 1.71 -6.88 -0.48
CA VAL A 167 1.24 -8.21 -0.86
C VAL A 167 1.86 -9.22 0.09
N ASN A 168 1.02 -10.02 0.73
CA ASN A 168 1.41 -11.12 1.60
C ASN A 168 0.80 -12.42 1.04
N VAL A 169 1.58 -13.14 0.24
CA VAL A 169 1.18 -14.45 -0.27
C VAL A 169 1.47 -15.51 0.79
N PHE A 170 0.53 -16.44 0.98
CA PHE A 170 0.68 -17.51 1.98
C PHE A 170 2.02 -18.25 1.85
N CYS A 171 2.68 -18.48 2.98
CA CYS A 171 4.03 -19.09 3.06
C CYS A 171 5.17 -18.32 2.37
N ARG A 172 5.01 -17.02 2.08
CA ARG A 172 6.06 -16.16 1.53
C ARG A 172 6.35 -14.95 2.42
N GLU A 173 7.47 -14.30 2.18
CA GLU A 173 7.78 -13.01 2.81
C GLU A 173 6.81 -11.92 2.33
N ILE A 174 6.62 -10.90 3.17
CA ILE A 174 5.78 -9.76 2.84
C ILE A 174 6.50 -8.91 1.79
N GLU A 175 5.84 -8.65 0.67
CA GLU A 175 6.36 -7.85 -0.42
C GLU A 175 5.71 -6.46 -0.41
N HIS A 176 6.53 -5.42 -0.25
CA HIS A 176 6.10 -4.03 -0.40
C HIS A 176 6.04 -3.66 -1.88
N SER A 177 4.90 -3.98 -2.52
CA SER A 177 4.76 -3.82 -3.97
C SER A 177 4.94 -2.36 -4.44
N PHE A 178 4.40 -1.37 -3.73
CA PHE A 178 4.77 0.04 -3.94
C PHE A 178 4.36 0.95 -2.79
N CYS A 179 4.95 2.14 -2.77
CA CYS A 179 4.61 3.27 -1.92
C CYS A 179 4.75 4.57 -2.74
N ARG A 180 3.78 5.49 -2.61
CA ARG A 180 3.74 6.79 -3.32
C ARG A 180 2.97 7.85 -2.54
N LEU A 181 3.18 9.12 -2.88
CA LEU A 181 2.30 10.22 -2.49
C LEU A 181 0.90 10.02 -3.06
N LYS A 182 -0.14 10.34 -2.28
CA LYS A 182 -1.52 10.29 -2.76
C LYS A 182 -1.68 11.24 -3.96
N PRO A 183 -2.21 10.76 -5.09
CA PRO A 183 -2.39 11.60 -6.28
C PRO A 183 -3.21 12.86 -5.98
N GLY A 184 -2.85 13.99 -6.60
CA GLY A 184 -3.54 15.27 -6.42
C GLY A 184 -3.05 16.13 -5.25
N GLN A 185 -2.04 15.70 -4.48
CA GLN A 185 -1.36 16.56 -3.51
C GLN A 185 -0.27 17.38 -4.19
N GLN A 186 -0.32 18.72 -4.08
CA GLN A 186 0.76 19.59 -4.51
C GLN A 186 1.95 19.45 -3.54
N VAL A 187 3.15 19.33 -4.08
CA VAL A 187 4.40 19.30 -3.32
C VAL A 187 5.06 20.67 -3.48
N GLU A 188 4.66 21.64 -2.69
CA GLU A 188 5.46 22.85 -2.51
C GLU A 188 6.43 22.60 -1.35
N CYS A 189 7.69 22.41 -1.69
CA CYS A 189 8.79 22.56 -0.75
C CYS A 189 9.73 23.58 -1.39
N ASP A 190 9.82 24.78 -0.79
CA ASP A 190 10.76 25.80 -1.24
C ASP A 190 12.20 25.27 -1.13
N GLU A 191 12.94 25.36 -2.24
CA GLU A 191 14.24 24.73 -2.46
C GLU A 191 15.42 25.45 -1.76
N ASP A 192 15.23 26.07 -0.59
CA ASP A 192 16.25 26.94 0.01
C ASP A 192 17.01 26.38 1.21
N SER A 193 17.00 25.06 1.39
CA SER A 193 17.83 24.40 2.41
C SER A 193 18.70 23.29 1.82
N LYS A 194 19.52 23.65 0.82
CA LYS A 194 20.71 22.87 0.45
C LYS A 194 21.75 22.92 1.58
N GLY A 195 21.53 22.13 2.63
CA GLY A 195 22.61 21.65 3.48
C GLY A 195 23.52 20.75 2.65
N VAL A 196 24.61 21.32 2.13
CA VAL A 196 25.62 20.63 1.31
C VAL A 196 26.17 19.41 2.07
N VAL A 197 25.59 18.23 1.81
CA VAL A 197 26.26 16.96 2.11
C VAL A 197 27.32 16.76 1.04
N LYS A 198 28.56 17.16 1.37
CA LYS A 198 29.72 16.84 0.54
C LYS A 198 29.81 15.32 0.40
N LYS A 199 29.68 14.80 -0.82
CA LYS A 199 30.03 13.42 -1.14
C LYS A 199 31.47 13.14 -0.64
N PRO A 200 31.75 11.99 0.00
CA PRO A 200 33.12 11.57 0.26
C PRO A 200 33.85 11.47 -1.08
N ARG A 201 34.98 12.17 -1.18
CA ARG A 201 35.88 12.13 -2.32
C ARG A 201 36.59 10.78 -2.25
N ASN A 202 36.12 9.79 -3.00
CA ASN A 202 36.84 8.52 -3.16
C ASN A 202 38.17 8.81 -3.89
N ASN A 203 39.26 8.86 -3.13
CA ASN A 203 40.61 8.91 -3.66
C ASN A 203 40.98 7.54 -4.22
N THR A 204 40.70 7.30 -5.50
CA THR A 204 41.32 6.18 -6.22
C THR A 204 42.76 6.56 -6.56
N ARG A 205 43.69 6.23 -5.66
CA ARG A 205 45.13 6.17 -5.97
C ARG A 205 45.35 4.99 -6.90
N SER A 206 45.37 5.25 -8.21
CA SER A 206 45.84 4.29 -9.21
C SER A 206 47.36 4.15 -9.08
N ASN A 207 47.81 3.03 -8.50
CA ASN A 207 49.21 2.62 -8.55
C ASN A 207 49.57 2.30 -10.01
N LYS A 208 50.45 3.12 -10.60
CA LYS A 208 51.21 2.80 -11.81
C LYS A 208 52.05 1.54 -11.51
N ARG A 209 51.70 0.40 -12.13
CA ARG A 209 52.68 -0.66 -12.38
C ARG A 209 53.57 -0.18 -13.53
N ALA A 210 54.79 0.20 -13.21
CA ALA A 210 55.87 0.29 -14.19
C ALA A 210 56.38 -1.14 -14.42
N ASP A 211 56.28 -1.57 -15.67
CA ASP A 211 56.85 -2.81 -16.18
C ASP A 211 58.38 -2.69 -16.11
N VAL A 212 59.03 -3.54 -15.32
CA VAL A 212 60.49 -3.67 -15.27
C VAL A 212 60.83 -4.95 -15.99
N THR A 213 61.31 -4.80 -17.21
CA THR A 213 61.90 -5.87 -18.01
C THR A 213 63.32 -6.10 -17.49
N THR A 214 63.55 -7.17 -16.73
CA THR A 214 64.91 -7.68 -16.47
C THR A 214 65.22 -8.77 -17.49
N ASN A 215 66.08 -8.42 -18.46
CA ASN A 215 66.88 -9.39 -19.19
C ASN A 215 67.95 -9.94 -18.24
N VAL A 216 68.02 -11.26 -18.11
CA VAL A 216 69.19 -11.96 -17.54
C VAL A 216 69.83 -12.73 -18.68
N SER A 217 71.16 -12.71 -18.63
CA SER A 217 72.18 -13.07 -19.63
C SER A 217 72.01 -14.39 -20.36
#